data_AF-A0A7X8LCK7-F1
#
_entry.id   AF-A0A7X8LCK7-F1
#
_cell.length_a   1.000
_cell.length_b   1.000
_cell.length_c   1.000
_cell.angle_alpha   90.00
_cell.angle_beta   90.00
_cell.angle_gamma   90.00
#
_symmetry.space_group_name_H-M   'P 1'
#
loop_
_entity.id
_entity.type
_entity.pdbx_description
1 polymer ?
#
loop_
_entity_poly.entity_id
_entity_poly.type
_entity_poly.pdbx_seq_one_letter_code
_entity_poly.pdbx_strand_id
1 'polypeptide(L)' 'MKALNFGSLNIDYVYEVEHFVQKGETISSNSLQVFSGGKGLN' A
#
# COMPACT_ATOMS: atom_id res chain seq x y z
N MET A 1 0.31 12.94 -26.49
CA MET A 1 1.30 13.65 -25.65
C MET A 1 2.33 12.61 -25.19
N LYS A 2 3.63 12.94 -25.19
CA LYS A 2 4.68 12.02 -24.69
C LYS A 2 5.23 12.57 -23.39
N ALA A 3 5.33 11.71 -22.37
CA ALA A 3 5.89 12.04 -21.07
C ALA A 3 6.96 11.01 -20.69
N LEU A 4 8.01 11.49 -20.02
CA LEU A 4 9.05 10.67 -19.42
C LEU A 4 8.93 10.83 -17.91
N ASN A 5 8.64 9.73 -17.21
CA ASN A 5 8.51 9.72 -15.77
C ASN A 5 9.54 8.77 -15.17
N PHE A 6 10.40 9.29 -14.31
CA PHE A 6 11.31 8.52 -13.48
C PHE A 6 10.89 8.69 -12.03
N GLY A 7 10.36 7.63 -11.44
CA GLY A 7 9.92 7.66 -10.06
C GLY A 7 9.73 6.26 -9.49
N SER A 8 9.27 6.21 -8.25
CA SER A 8 9.08 4.97 -7.51
C SER A 8 7.95 4.12 -8.08
N LEU A 9 8.20 2.82 -8.17
CA LEU A 9 7.21 1.79 -8.45
C LEU A 9 7.20 0.80 -7.28
N ASN A 10 6.03 0.57 -6.71
CA ASN A 10 5.85 -0.29 -5.54
C ASN A 10 4.79 -1.37 -5.78
N ILE A 11 4.88 -2.43 -4.99
CA ILE A 11 3.77 -3.36 -4.74
C ILE A 11 3.20 -3.00 -3.38
N ASP A 12 2.01 -2.41 -3.36
CA ASP A 12 1.38 -1.93 -2.14
C ASP A 12 0.46 -3.04 -1.59
N TYR A 13 0.76 -3.50 -0.37
CA TYR A 13 -0.07 -4.41 0.40
C TYR A 13 -0.96 -3.59 1.32
N VAL A 14 -2.26 -3.58 1.06
CA VAL A 14 -3.25 -2.82 1.84
C VAL A 14 -4.05 -3.79 2.69
N TYR A 15 -3.90 -3.65 4.01
CA TYR A 15 -4.62 -4.45 4.99
C TYR A 15 -5.78 -3.64 5.56
N GLU A 16 -6.98 -4.20 5.52
CA GLU A 16 -8.13 -3.65 6.23
C GLU A 16 -8.14 -4.20 7.65
N VAL A 17 -8.20 -3.32 8.65
CA VAL A 17 -8.17 -3.65 10.07
C VAL A 17 -9.23 -2.85 10.81
N GLU A 18 -9.71 -3.37 11.94
CA GLU A 18 -10.74 -2.69 12.76
C GLU A 18 -10.23 -1.35 13.34
N HIS A 19 -8.96 -1.31 13.76
CA HIS A 19 -8.29 -0.11 14.25
C HIS A 19 -6.79 -0.14 13.95
N PHE A 20 -6.13 1.01 14.09
CA PHE A 20 -4.68 1.07 14.01
C PHE A 20 -4.03 0.37 15.20
N VAL A 21 -3.16 -0.60 14.90
CA VAL A 21 -2.41 -1.36 15.89
C VAL A 21 -1.61 -0.46 16.83
N GLN A 22 -1.65 -0.80 18.12
CA GLN A 22 -0.82 -0.19 19.14
C GLN A 22 0.53 -0.92 19.26
N LYS A 23 1.50 -0.29 19.94
CA LYS A 23 2.83 -0.88 20.13
C LYS A 23 2.73 -2.21 20.88
N GLY A 24 3.20 -3.29 20.25
CA GLY A 24 3.22 -4.65 20.81
C GLY A 24 1.91 -5.41 20.63
N GLU A 25 0.89 -4.80 20.04
CA GLU A 25 -0.36 -5.46 19.68
C GLU A 25 -0.20 -6.26 18.38
N THR A 26 -0.94 -7.36 18.25
CA THR A 26 -1.10 -8.10 17.00
C THR A 26 -2.59 -8.33 16.78
N ILE A 27 -3.10 -7.94 15.62
CA ILE A 27 -4.50 -8.13 15.22
C ILE A 27 -4.58 -8.86 13.88
N SER A 28 -5.70 -9.52 13.64
CA SER A 28 -6.02 -10.11 12.33
C SER A 28 -6.54 -9.03 11.38
N SER A 29 -6.14 -9.09 10.10
CA SER A 29 -6.75 -8.27 9.05
C SER A 29 -8.08 -8.87 8.59
N ASN A 30 -9.04 -8.02 8.25
CA ASN A 30 -10.31 -8.43 7.64
C ASN A 30 -10.13 -8.78 6.16
N SER A 31 -9.24 -8.07 5.47
CA SER A 31 -8.92 -8.31 4.06
C SER A 31 -7.48 -7.89 3.73
N LEU A 32 -6.92 -8.49 2.67
CA LEU A 32 -5.69 -8.06 2.03
C LEU A 32 -5.98 -7.77 0.56
N GLN A 33 -5.53 -6.60 0.10
CA GLN A 33 -5.56 -6.21 -1.30
C GLN A 33 -4.16 -5.83 -1.75
N VAL A 34 -3.79 -6.20 -2.98
CA VAL A 34 -2.47 -5.94 -3.56
C VAL A 34 -2.63 -5.05 -4.78
N PHE A 35 -1.91 -3.93 -4.79
CA PHE A 35 -1.98 -2.94 -5.85
C PHE A 35 -0.59 -2.61 -6.40
N SER A 36 -0.55 -2.20 -7.67
CA SER A 36 0.62 -1.50 -8.21
C SER A 36 0.54 -0.03 -7.77
N GLY A 37 1.51 0.42 -7.00
CA GLY A 37 1.55 1.77 -6.47
C GLY A 37 2.88 2.46 -6.67
N GLY A 38 3.14 3.47 -5.83
CA GLY A 38 4.30 4.35 -5.93
C GLY A 38 4.00 5.65 -6.67
N LYS A 39 4.58 6.75 -6.18
CA LYS A 39 4.34 8.11 -6.70
C LYS A 39 4.84 8.33 -8.14
N GLY A 40 5.76 7.48 -8.61
CA GLY A 40 6.19 7.49 -10.00
C GLY A 40 5.23 6.74 -10.91
N LEU A 41 4.46 5.78 -10.39
CA LEU A 41 3.45 5.07 -11.16
C LEU A 41 2.10 5.81 -11.17
N ASN A 42 1.67 6.33 -10.02
CA ASN A 42 0.39 7.01 -9.81
C ASN A 42 0.37 8.44 -10.35
#